data_AF-A0A2E1AQ37-F1
#
_entry.id   AF-A0A2E1AQ37-F1
#
_cell.length_a   1.000
_cell.length_b   1.000
_cell.length_c   1.000
_cell.angle_alpha   90.00
_cell.angle_beta   90.00
_cell.angle_gamma   90.00
#
_symmetry.space_group_name_H-M   'P 1'
#
loop_
_entity.id
_entity.type
_entity.pdbx_description
1 polymer ?
#
loop_
_entity_poly.entity_id
_entity_poly.type
_entity_poly.pdbx_seq_one_letter_code
_entity_poly.pdbx_strand_id
1 'polypeptide(L)'
;MYIIKHLRRKNNISQSQLGKEIGVSLRTIQLYERKDANIPIKNLTKIAEYFGLTIAELYMHEVNDMGEAYTKRQPFTKHGCVFYPLEHGKYLVMAPLVLVEWHKKYIQSLQKDKVKNPFQGGFIIDFLTEEPHRIFEISGDSMNDGTSESIPNKAYVLGLEIKKDSLTRNNETCWNQSYVLVCSDRIVCKQLTGYNREHKAIMCHNLNTSPEFQDFELPLDDVLQIFKIVKKQL
;
A
#
# COMPACT_ATOMS: atom_id res chain seq x y z
N MET A 1 -26.22 -15.48 -2.91
CA MET A 1 -25.06 -14.83 -2.35
C MET A 1 -24.60 -15.50 -1.04
N TYR A 2 -23.66 -16.44 -1.10
CA TYR A 2 -23.22 -17.25 0.06
C TYR A 2 -22.59 -16.40 1.17
N ILE A 3 -21.88 -15.33 0.79
CA ILE A 3 -21.21 -14.42 1.72
C ILE A 3 -22.18 -13.75 2.72
N ILE A 4 -23.44 -13.49 2.35
CA ILE A 4 -24.43 -12.90 3.28
C ILE A 4 -24.63 -13.83 4.47
N LYS A 5 -24.75 -15.13 4.22
CA LYS A 5 -24.90 -16.14 5.27
C LYS A 5 -23.66 -16.21 6.17
N HIS A 6 -22.47 -16.07 5.59
CA HIS A 6 -21.21 -16.08 6.33
C HIS A 6 -21.08 -14.85 7.24
N LEU A 7 -21.26 -13.65 6.70
CA LEU A 7 -21.24 -12.39 7.46
C LEU A 7 -22.26 -12.40 8.60
N ARG A 8 -23.46 -12.91 8.32
CA ARG A 8 -24.52 -13.05 9.31
C ARG A 8 -24.12 -13.96 10.48
N ARG A 9 -23.52 -15.12 10.18
CA ARG A 9 -23.05 -16.06 11.22
C ARG A 9 -21.87 -15.50 12.01
N LYS A 10 -20.92 -14.82 11.36
CA LYS A 10 -19.77 -14.18 12.01
C LYS A 10 -20.20 -13.08 13.00
N ASN A 11 -21.28 -12.36 12.68
CA ASN A 11 -21.88 -11.35 13.55
C ASN A 11 -22.90 -11.92 14.55
N ASN A 12 -23.05 -13.25 14.64
CA ASN A 12 -23.98 -13.94 15.54
C ASN A 12 -25.45 -13.49 15.41
N ILE A 13 -25.90 -13.11 14.21
CA ILE A 13 -27.29 -12.71 13.98
C ILE A 13 -28.08 -13.79 13.22
N SER A 14 -29.39 -13.86 13.47
CA SER A 14 -30.31 -14.76 12.78
C SER A 14 -30.82 -14.16 11.45
N GLN A 15 -31.35 -14.99 10.56
CA GLN A 15 -31.92 -14.52 9.29
C GLN A 15 -33.11 -13.57 9.53
N SER A 16 -33.87 -13.79 10.60
CA SER A 16 -35.00 -12.93 10.96
C SER A 16 -34.53 -11.56 11.44
N GLN A 17 -33.45 -11.51 12.25
CA GLN A 17 -32.84 -10.25 12.68
C GLN A 17 -32.29 -9.46 11.49
N LEU A 18 -31.50 -10.10 10.62
CA LEU A 18 -30.98 -9.42 9.42
C LEU A 18 -32.12 -8.89 8.53
N GLY A 19 -33.19 -9.67 8.34
CA GLY A 19 -34.37 -9.23 7.61
C GLY A 19 -35.01 -7.99 8.22
N LYS A 20 -35.13 -7.94 9.55
CA LYS A 20 -35.67 -6.78 10.27
C LYS A 20 -34.80 -5.52 10.06
N GLU A 21 -33.47 -5.67 10.15
CA GLU A 21 -32.53 -4.55 10.01
C GLU A 21 -32.56 -3.95 8.60
N ILE A 22 -32.56 -4.77 7.55
CA ILE A 22 -32.57 -4.27 6.17
C ILE A 22 -33.99 -4.02 5.62
N GLY A 23 -35.02 -4.33 6.41
CA GLY A 23 -36.43 -4.12 6.07
C GLY A 23 -36.98 -5.08 5.01
N VAL A 24 -36.67 -6.38 5.11
CA VAL A 24 -37.21 -7.44 4.24
C VAL A 24 -37.67 -8.66 5.05
N SER A 25 -38.47 -9.53 4.43
CA SER A 25 -38.96 -10.73 5.11
C SER A 25 -37.86 -11.78 5.35
N LEU A 26 -38.06 -12.66 6.33
CA LEU A 26 -37.21 -13.85 6.55
C LEU A 26 -37.03 -14.66 5.26
N ARG A 27 -38.11 -14.86 4.51
CA ARG A 27 -38.12 -15.60 3.23
C ARG A 27 -37.23 -14.93 2.19
N THR A 28 -37.19 -13.60 2.20
CA THR A 28 -36.32 -12.80 1.32
C THR A 28 -34.85 -13.01 1.66
N ILE A 29 -34.48 -13.02 2.94
CA ILE A 29 -33.10 -13.33 3.37
C ILE A 29 -32.71 -14.76 2.97
N GLN A 30 -33.61 -15.73 3.18
CA GLN A 30 -33.37 -17.10 2.75
C GLN A 30 -33.15 -17.23 1.24
N LEU A 31 -33.84 -16.41 0.43
CA LEU A 31 -33.62 -16.35 -1.01
C LEU A 31 -32.25 -15.75 -1.33
N TYR A 32 -31.87 -14.66 -0.68
CA TYR A 32 -30.60 -13.96 -0.89
C TYR A 32 -29.38 -14.82 -0.53
N GLU A 33 -29.50 -15.66 0.50
CA GLU A 33 -28.43 -16.57 0.93
C GLU A 33 -28.24 -17.81 0.02
N ARG A 34 -29.06 -18.01 -1.02
CA ARG A 34 -28.90 -19.11 -2.00
C ARG A 34 -27.81 -18.79 -3.02
N LYS A 35 -27.15 -19.81 -3.59
CA LYS A 35 -26.24 -19.60 -4.73
C LYS A 35 -26.99 -18.92 -5.89
N ASP A 36 -26.29 -18.02 -6.59
CA ASP A 36 -26.80 -17.30 -7.78
C ASP A 36 -28.08 -16.47 -7.55
N ALA A 37 -28.36 -16.10 -6.30
CA ALA A 37 -29.50 -15.24 -5.99
C ALA A 37 -29.38 -13.87 -6.68
N ASN A 38 -30.38 -13.53 -7.48
CA ASN A 38 -30.50 -12.18 -8.03
C ASN A 38 -31.07 -11.23 -6.96
N ILE A 39 -30.20 -10.38 -6.41
CA ILE A 39 -30.55 -9.43 -5.34
C ILE A 39 -30.72 -8.04 -5.96
N PRO A 40 -31.88 -7.38 -5.79
CA PRO A 40 -32.07 -6.01 -6.26
C PRO A 40 -31.02 -5.08 -5.65
N ILE A 41 -30.44 -4.19 -6.46
CA ILE A 41 -29.32 -3.32 -6.05
C ILE A 41 -29.64 -2.54 -4.77
N LYS A 42 -30.88 -2.05 -4.63
CA LYS A 42 -31.37 -1.35 -3.44
C LYS A 42 -31.20 -2.16 -2.16
N ASN A 43 -31.49 -3.46 -2.20
CA ASN A 43 -31.36 -4.33 -1.03
C ASN A 43 -29.91 -4.77 -0.82
N LEU A 44 -29.14 -4.90 -1.90
CA LEU A 44 -27.70 -5.15 -1.83
C LEU A 44 -26.96 -3.99 -1.16
N THR A 45 -27.33 -2.73 -1.47
CA THR A 45 -26.81 -1.53 -0.79
C THR A 45 -27.06 -1.58 0.70
N LYS A 46 -28.30 -1.88 1.12
CA LYS A 46 -28.64 -1.99 2.55
C LYS A 46 -27.86 -3.08 3.27
N ILE A 47 -27.65 -4.22 2.61
CA ILE A 47 -26.83 -5.32 3.14
C ILE A 47 -25.38 -4.85 3.30
N ALA A 48 -24.84 -4.15 2.30
CA ALA A 48 -23.48 -3.62 2.32
C ALA A 48 -23.30 -2.63 3.48
N GLU A 49 -24.20 -1.63 3.58
CA GLU A 49 -24.23 -0.65 4.65
C GLU A 49 -24.33 -1.30 6.04
N TYR A 50 -25.20 -2.29 6.20
CA TYR A 50 -25.37 -3.01 7.46
C TYR A 50 -24.08 -3.70 7.93
N PHE A 51 -23.31 -4.28 7.00
CA PHE A 51 -22.04 -4.94 7.31
C PHE A 51 -20.82 -4.02 7.23
N GLY A 52 -21.01 -2.72 6.95
CA GLY A 52 -19.92 -1.76 6.79
C GLY A 52 -19.02 -2.04 5.57
N LEU A 53 -19.60 -2.63 4.53
CA LEU A 53 -18.93 -2.98 3.27
C LEU A 53 -19.51 -2.17 2.10
N THR A 54 -18.75 -2.09 1.02
CA THR A 54 -19.22 -1.70 -0.30
C THR A 54 -19.83 -2.89 -1.04
N ILE A 55 -20.63 -2.62 -2.06
CA ILE A 55 -21.18 -3.68 -2.94
C ILE A 55 -20.04 -4.45 -3.63
N ALA A 56 -18.96 -3.77 -4.00
CA ALA A 56 -17.79 -4.40 -4.63
C ALA A 56 -17.13 -5.42 -3.68
N GLU A 57 -16.92 -5.06 -2.42
CA GLU A 57 -16.36 -5.96 -1.40
C GLU A 57 -17.25 -7.19 -1.18
N LEU A 58 -18.57 -7.00 -1.14
CA LEU A 58 -19.53 -8.09 -1.05
C LEU A 58 -19.35 -9.11 -2.19
N TYR A 59 -19.18 -8.66 -3.44
CA TYR A 59 -18.94 -9.56 -4.58
C TYR A 59 -17.53 -10.18 -4.56
N MET A 60 -16.50 -9.43 -4.19
CA MET A 60 -15.14 -9.96 -4.06
C MET A 60 -15.09 -11.12 -3.07
N HIS A 61 -15.79 -10.99 -1.94
CA HIS A 61 -15.88 -12.06 -0.96
C HIS A 61 -16.68 -13.28 -1.45
N GLU A 62 -17.73 -13.10 -2.27
CA GLU A 62 -18.45 -14.23 -2.86
C GLU A 62 -17.60 -15.03 -3.85
N VAL A 63 -16.79 -14.35 -4.67
CA VAL A 63 -15.86 -15.02 -5.60
C VAL A 63 -14.80 -15.81 -4.85
N ASN A 64 -14.30 -15.30 -3.72
CA ASN A 64 -13.30 -15.97 -2.91
C ASN A 64 -13.81 -17.24 -2.22
N ASP A 65 -15.09 -17.29 -1.80
CA ASP A 65 -15.70 -18.48 -1.15
C ASP A 65 -16.08 -19.58 -2.18
N MET A 66 -16.31 -19.26 -3.46
CA MET A 66 -16.54 -20.28 -4.50
C MET A 66 -15.25 -20.98 -4.95
N GLY A 67 -14.09 -20.41 -4.63
CA GLY A 67 -12.75 -20.97 -4.89
C GLY A 67 -12.16 -21.74 -3.71
N GLU A 68 -12.99 -22.39 -2.87
CA GLU A 68 -12.53 -23.21 -1.73
C GLU A 68 -11.84 -24.52 -2.17
N ALA A 69 -10.75 -24.37 -2.91
CA ALA A 69 -9.57 -25.21 -2.82
C ALA A 69 -8.38 -24.31 -3.25
N TYR A 70 -7.48 -24.02 -2.31
CA TYR A 70 -6.19 -23.33 -2.49
C TYR A 70 -6.14 -21.79 -2.41
N THR A 71 -6.50 -21.20 -1.27
CA THR A 71 -5.63 -20.18 -0.64
C THR A 71 -5.78 -20.23 0.89
N LYS A 72 -4.79 -20.83 1.56
CA LYS A 72 -4.79 -21.08 3.02
C LYS A 72 -4.65 -19.82 3.90
N ARG A 73 -4.72 -18.60 3.34
CA ARG A 73 -4.44 -17.36 4.09
C ARG A 73 -5.46 -16.28 3.72
N GLN A 74 -6.18 -15.75 4.71
CA GLN A 74 -7.10 -14.63 4.54
C GLN A 74 -6.32 -13.31 4.35
N PRO A 75 -6.90 -12.31 3.67
CA PRO A 75 -6.34 -10.97 3.63
C PRO A 75 -6.13 -10.40 5.03
N PHE A 76 -5.06 -9.64 5.23
CA PHE A 76 -4.75 -9.02 6.50
C PHE A 76 -4.26 -7.58 6.34
N THR A 77 -4.48 -6.77 7.36
CA THR A 77 -4.08 -5.35 7.38
C THR A 77 -2.92 -5.13 8.33
N LYS A 78 -1.93 -4.35 7.89
CA LYS A 78 -0.77 -3.98 8.69
C LYS A 78 -0.20 -2.64 8.25
N HIS A 79 0.07 -1.73 9.19
CA HIS A 79 0.61 -0.39 8.92
C HIS A 79 -0.15 0.40 7.83
N GLY A 80 -1.47 0.27 7.78
CA GLY A 80 -2.31 0.91 6.76
C GLY A 80 -2.24 0.28 5.36
N CYS A 81 -1.53 -0.84 5.23
CA CYS A 81 -1.49 -1.66 4.02
C CYS A 81 -2.40 -2.88 4.17
N VAL A 82 -3.02 -3.31 3.07
CA VAL A 82 -3.82 -4.55 3.01
C VAL A 82 -3.10 -5.55 2.12
N PHE A 83 -2.85 -6.74 2.65
CA PHE A 83 -2.15 -7.83 1.98
C PHE A 83 -3.17 -8.89 1.59
N TYR A 84 -3.28 -9.17 0.30
CA TYR A 84 -4.10 -10.23 -0.27
C TYR A 84 -3.18 -11.39 -0.67
N PRO A 85 -3.20 -12.51 0.06
CA PRO A 85 -2.43 -13.69 -0.31
C PRO A 85 -2.86 -14.23 -1.67
N LEU A 86 -1.89 -14.51 -2.52
CA LEU A 86 -2.06 -15.15 -3.81
C LEU A 86 -1.42 -16.55 -3.78
N GLU A 87 -1.55 -17.29 -4.88
CA GLU A 87 -0.85 -18.56 -5.04
C GLU A 87 0.68 -18.39 -5.09
N HIS A 88 1.41 -19.48 -4.85
CA HIS A 88 2.87 -19.55 -4.92
C HIS A 88 3.63 -18.54 -4.04
N GLY A 89 3.08 -18.19 -2.88
CA GLY A 89 3.74 -17.31 -1.90
C GLY A 89 3.76 -15.83 -2.29
N LYS A 90 2.99 -15.44 -3.31
CA LYS A 90 2.86 -14.04 -3.73
C LYS A 90 1.76 -13.34 -2.93
N TYR A 91 1.83 -12.02 -2.88
CA TYR A 91 0.85 -11.15 -2.24
C TYR A 91 0.57 -9.95 -3.13
N LEU A 92 -0.70 -9.57 -3.28
CA LEU A 92 -1.05 -8.22 -3.71
C LEU A 92 -1.10 -7.32 -2.48
N VAL A 93 -0.26 -6.30 -2.45
CA VAL A 93 -0.19 -5.33 -1.35
C VAL A 93 -0.79 -4.02 -1.81
N MET A 94 -1.89 -3.64 -1.17
CA MET A 94 -2.49 -2.32 -1.28
C MET A 94 -1.87 -1.42 -0.22
N ALA A 95 -1.01 -0.48 -0.61
CA ALA A 95 -0.29 0.41 0.30
C ALA A 95 -0.66 1.89 0.07
N PRO A 96 -0.53 2.76 1.08
CA PRO A 96 -0.74 4.20 0.91
C PRO A 96 0.14 4.77 -0.21
N LEU A 97 -0.48 5.51 -1.12
CA LEU A 97 0.17 6.10 -2.30
C LEU A 97 0.35 7.60 -2.12
N VAL A 98 1.56 8.10 -2.33
CA VAL A 98 1.90 9.51 -2.29
C VAL A 98 2.17 9.98 -3.72
N LEU A 99 1.18 10.67 -4.31
CA LEU A 99 1.28 11.29 -5.63
C LEU A 99 2.15 12.55 -5.59
N VAL A 100 2.76 12.91 -6.72
CA VAL A 100 3.66 14.08 -6.82
C VAL A 100 2.97 15.36 -6.38
N GLU A 101 1.71 15.55 -6.78
CA GLU A 101 0.88 16.71 -6.42
C GLU A 101 0.57 16.78 -4.91
N TRP A 102 0.78 15.67 -4.19
CA TRP A 102 0.56 15.54 -2.75
C TRP A 102 1.84 15.53 -1.91
N HIS A 103 3.04 15.58 -2.51
CA HIS A 103 4.31 15.56 -1.78
C HIS A 103 4.38 16.62 -0.67
N LYS A 104 4.02 17.88 -0.97
CA LYS A 104 4.01 18.96 0.01
C LYS A 104 3.04 18.71 1.18
N LYS A 105 1.82 18.24 0.87
CA LYS A 105 0.81 17.92 1.90
C LYS A 105 1.26 16.74 2.76
N TYR A 106 1.90 15.76 2.14
CA TYR A 106 2.45 14.60 2.82
C TYR A 106 3.54 15.00 3.82
N ILE A 107 4.54 15.78 3.41
CA ILE A 107 5.59 16.29 4.31
C ILE A 107 4.98 17.09 5.48
N GLN A 108 4.02 17.99 5.19
CA GLN A 108 3.32 18.76 6.21
C GLN A 108 2.56 17.87 7.20
N SER A 109 2.02 16.73 6.75
CA SER A 109 1.30 15.77 7.59
C SER A 109 2.19 15.01 8.56
N LEU A 110 3.48 14.85 8.24
CA LEU A 110 4.45 14.24 9.16
C LEU A 110 4.81 15.22 10.29
N GLN A 111 4.69 16.52 10.03
CA GLN A 111 4.94 17.58 11.01
C GLN A 111 3.67 17.98 11.78
N LYS A 112 2.48 17.71 11.23
CA LYS A 112 1.17 18.11 11.77
C LYS A 112 0.19 16.94 11.80
N ASP A 113 -0.40 16.71 12.96
CA ASP A 113 -1.09 15.46 13.34
C ASP A 113 -2.45 15.15 12.66
N LYS A 114 -2.75 15.63 11.44
CA LYS A 114 -4.15 15.70 10.95
C LYS A 114 -4.46 15.42 9.48
N VAL A 115 -3.52 15.02 8.62
CA VAL A 115 -3.86 14.73 7.21
C VAL A 115 -3.92 13.23 6.95
N LYS A 116 -5.10 12.72 6.60
CA LYS A 116 -5.25 11.36 6.07
C LYS A 116 -4.90 11.36 4.57
N ASN A 117 -3.93 10.55 4.17
CA ASN A 117 -3.65 10.28 2.77
C ASN A 117 -4.79 9.40 2.19
N PRO A 118 -5.57 9.89 1.20
CA PRO A 118 -6.72 9.14 0.69
C PRO A 118 -6.35 8.09 -0.36
N PHE A 119 -5.12 8.09 -0.89
CA PHE A 119 -4.77 7.25 -2.03
C PHE A 119 -4.15 5.93 -1.59
N GLN A 120 -4.50 4.87 -2.30
CA GLN A 120 -3.86 3.57 -2.22
C GLN A 120 -3.45 3.11 -3.62
N GLY A 121 -2.37 2.35 -3.71
CA GLY A 121 -1.90 1.69 -4.92
C GLY A 121 -1.56 0.23 -4.64
N GLY A 122 -1.47 -0.60 -5.68
CA GLY A 122 -1.24 -2.04 -5.58
C GLY A 122 0.10 -2.47 -6.16
N PHE A 123 0.84 -3.32 -5.45
CA PHE A 123 2.01 -4.02 -5.96
C PHE A 123 1.90 -5.52 -5.69
N ILE A 124 2.35 -6.35 -6.63
CA ILE A 124 2.54 -7.79 -6.36
C ILE A 124 3.94 -7.99 -5.79
N ILE A 125 4.07 -8.61 -4.62
CA ILE A 125 5.36 -8.98 -4.00
C ILE A 125 5.38 -10.47 -3.67
N ASP A 126 6.57 -11.03 -3.46
CA ASP A 126 6.83 -12.43 -3.11
C ASP A 126 7.49 -12.60 -1.74
N PHE A 127 7.48 -11.53 -0.95
CA PHE A 127 7.99 -11.49 0.42
C PHE A 127 6.99 -10.80 1.35
N LEU A 128 7.13 -11.01 2.66
CA LEU A 128 6.42 -10.25 3.69
C LEU A 128 7.45 -9.66 4.64
N THR A 129 7.24 -8.43 5.06
CA THR A 129 8.12 -7.77 6.03
C THR A 129 7.31 -7.11 7.15
N GLU A 130 7.99 -6.78 8.24
CA GLU A 130 7.37 -6.10 9.38
C GLU A 130 7.25 -4.60 9.16
N GLU A 131 8.08 -4.05 8.27
CA GLU A 131 8.24 -2.64 8.01
C GLU A 131 7.04 -2.03 7.28
N PRO A 132 6.67 -0.78 7.59
CA PRO A 132 5.67 -0.05 6.84
C PRO A 132 6.03 0.05 5.36
N HIS A 133 5.05 -0.23 4.50
CA HIS A 133 5.17 -0.05 3.06
C HIS A 133 4.54 1.28 2.64
N ARG A 134 5.12 1.92 1.61
CA ARG A 134 4.55 3.14 1.01
C ARG A 134 4.85 3.18 -0.46
N ILE A 135 3.90 3.67 -1.25
CA ILE A 135 4.10 3.88 -2.67
C ILE A 135 4.33 5.37 -2.91
N PHE A 136 5.31 5.69 -3.74
CA PHE A 136 5.57 7.06 -4.19
C PHE A 136 5.52 7.11 -5.71
N GLU A 137 4.89 8.15 -6.22
CA GLU A 137 5.06 8.56 -7.62
C GLU A 137 6.33 9.41 -7.71
N ILE A 138 7.23 9.06 -8.63
CA ILE A 138 8.52 9.72 -8.77
C ILE A 138 8.40 10.95 -9.67
N SER A 139 9.09 12.01 -9.26
CA SER A 139 9.19 13.27 -10.01
C SER A 139 10.63 13.49 -10.50
N GLY A 140 10.76 13.78 -11.79
CA GLY A 140 12.03 14.05 -12.45
C GLY A 140 12.79 12.79 -12.90
N ASP A 141 13.81 13.01 -13.73
CA ASP A 141 14.55 11.94 -14.41
C ASP A 141 15.96 11.72 -13.85
N SER A 142 16.24 12.20 -12.64
CA SER A 142 17.56 12.05 -12.02
C SER A 142 18.00 10.59 -11.81
N MET A 143 17.04 9.67 -11.79
CA MET A 143 17.29 8.24 -11.65
C MET A 143 17.03 7.49 -12.96
N ASN A 144 16.91 8.22 -14.08
CA ASN A 144 16.65 7.65 -15.40
C ASN A 144 17.92 7.58 -16.25
N ASP A 145 18.58 6.44 -16.23
CA ASP A 145 19.79 6.16 -17.02
C ASP A 145 19.52 5.21 -18.21
N GLY A 146 18.24 4.87 -18.45
CA GLY A 146 17.82 3.92 -19.48
C GLY A 146 18.13 2.45 -19.18
N THR A 147 18.68 2.12 -18.01
CA THR A 147 19.01 0.74 -17.62
C THR A 147 17.82 0.01 -17.02
N SER A 148 17.98 -1.28 -16.71
CA SER A 148 16.98 -2.05 -15.94
C SER A 148 16.78 -1.49 -14.53
N GLU A 149 17.74 -0.77 -13.97
CA GLU A 149 17.67 -0.14 -12.65
C GLU A 149 17.07 1.27 -12.68
N SER A 150 16.89 1.85 -13.88
CA SER A 150 16.26 3.15 -14.11
C SER A 150 14.93 3.31 -13.37
N ILE A 151 14.74 4.48 -12.77
CA ILE A 151 13.49 4.93 -12.18
C ILE A 151 13.12 6.26 -12.86
N PRO A 152 12.36 6.21 -13.97
CA PRO A 152 12.00 7.39 -14.73
C PRO A 152 10.96 8.26 -14.03
N ASN A 153 10.82 9.49 -14.51
CA ASN A 153 9.73 10.37 -14.10
C ASN A 153 8.37 9.66 -14.28
N LYS A 154 7.44 9.90 -13.33
CA LYS A 154 6.11 9.27 -13.26
C LYS A 154 6.09 7.76 -12.95
N ALA A 155 7.24 7.13 -12.72
CA ALA A 155 7.28 5.77 -12.19
C ALA A 155 6.67 5.70 -10.78
N TYR A 156 6.02 4.59 -10.46
CA TYR A 156 5.57 4.29 -9.11
C TYR A 156 6.55 3.34 -8.45
N VAL A 157 6.97 3.64 -7.23
CA VAL A 157 7.91 2.78 -6.48
C VAL A 157 7.30 2.34 -5.15
N LEU A 158 7.46 1.07 -4.82
CA LEU A 158 7.16 0.51 -3.50
C LEU A 158 8.40 0.61 -2.62
N GLY A 159 8.27 1.37 -1.54
CA GLY A 159 9.31 1.58 -0.54
C GLY A 159 9.01 0.89 0.79
N LEU A 160 10.02 0.26 1.38
CA LEU A 160 10.01 -0.24 2.77
C LEU A 160 10.65 0.78 3.69
N GLU A 161 9.92 1.23 4.72
CA GLU A 161 10.44 2.18 5.69
C GLU A 161 11.60 1.57 6.49
N ILE A 162 12.72 2.28 6.55
CA ILE A 162 13.87 1.90 7.38
C ILE A 162 14.18 3.00 8.40
N LYS A 163 14.75 2.60 9.53
CA LYS A 163 15.22 3.55 10.56
C LYS A 163 16.51 4.22 10.08
N LYS A 164 16.67 5.51 10.42
CA LYS A 164 17.91 6.28 10.18
C LYS A 164 19.15 5.56 10.70
N ASP A 165 19.05 4.96 11.89
CA ASP A 165 20.14 4.21 12.52
C ASP A 165 20.60 2.98 11.73
N SER A 166 19.80 2.51 10.77
CA SER A 166 20.20 1.41 9.88
C SER A 166 21.24 1.87 8.85
N LEU A 167 21.26 3.15 8.49
CA LEU A 167 22.26 3.73 7.58
C LEU A 167 23.57 4.10 8.28
N THR A 168 23.51 4.43 9.59
CA THR A 168 24.69 4.88 10.34
C THR A 168 25.53 3.73 10.89
N ARG A 169 24.90 2.59 11.19
CA ARG A 169 25.59 1.35 11.53
C ARG A 169 26.11 0.74 10.23
N ASN A 170 27.43 0.66 10.05
CA ASN A 170 28.13 0.11 8.86
C ASN A 170 27.51 -1.22 8.38
N ASN A 171 26.44 -1.14 7.61
CA ASN A 171 25.74 -2.27 7.06
C ASN A 171 25.88 -2.14 5.55
N GLU A 172 26.83 -2.88 4.98
CA GLU A 172 27.16 -2.84 3.56
C GLU A 172 25.93 -3.10 2.67
N THR A 173 24.90 -3.77 3.20
CA THR A 173 23.65 -4.08 2.49
C THR A 173 22.77 -2.86 2.20
N CYS A 174 23.05 -1.69 2.78
CA CYS A 174 22.28 -0.47 2.55
C CYS A 174 22.77 0.35 1.35
N TRP A 175 24.00 0.14 0.88
CA TRP A 175 24.63 0.96 -0.16
C TRP A 175 24.35 0.43 -1.57
N ASN A 176 24.51 1.29 -2.56
CA ASN A 176 24.28 1.03 -3.99
C ASN A 176 22.83 0.58 -4.28
N GLN A 177 21.89 1.04 -3.45
CA GLN A 177 20.47 0.78 -3.60
C GLN A 177 19.71 2.10 -3.71
N SER A 178 18.56 2.05 -4.37
CA SER A 178 17.69 3.21 -4.58
C SER A 178 16.74 3.41 -3.40
N TYR A 179 16.58 4.65 -2.97
CA TYR A 179 15.75 5.05 -1.85
C TYR A 179 14.88 6.23 -2.23
N VAL A 180 13.70 6.29 -1.61
CA VAL A 180 12.93 7.53 -1.49
C VAL A 180 13.25 8.15 -0.14
N LEU A 181 13.70 9.41 -0.16
CA LEU A 181 14.03 10.20 1.01
C LEU A 181 12.98 11.30 1.13
N VAL A 182 12.24 11.28 2.24
CA VAL A 182 11.25 12.30 2.55
C VAL A 182 11.95 13.32 3.44
N CYS A 183 12.31 14.47 2.89
CA CYS A 183 12.94 15.57 3.61
C CYS A 183 11.89 16.55 4.17
N SER A 184 12.35 17.51 4.97
CA SER A 184 11.53 18.58 5.54
C SER A 184 10.92 19.52 4.50
N ASP A 185 11.50 19.61 3.31
CA ASP A 185 11.13 20.52 2.22
C ASP A 185 10.72 19.82 0.91
N ARG A 186 11.26 18.61 0.65
CA ARG A 186 11.09 17.88 -0.61
C ARG A 186 11.11 16.36 -0.42
N ILE A 187 10.65 15.63 -1.44
CA ILE A 187 10.82 14.17 -1.54
C ILE A 187 11.72 13.90 -2.72
N VAL A 188 12.79 13.11 -2.52
CA VAL A 188 13.76 12.79 -3.58
C VAL A 188 13.94 11.29 -3.72
N CYS A 189 14.18 10.83 -4.95
CA CYS A 189 14.61 9.47 -5.25
C CYS A 189 16.09 9.50 -5.62
N LYS A 190 16.93 8.74 -4.89
CA LYS A 190 18.38 8.71 -5.07
C LYS A 190 18.94 7.33 -4.78
N GLN A 191 20.09 7.01 -5.37
CA GLN A 191 20.89 5.89 -4.90
C GLN A 191 21.72 6.37 -3.70
N LEU A 192 21.79 5.58 -2.63
CA LEU A 192 22.66 5.89 -1.49
C LEU A 192 23.99 5.14 -1.63
N THR A 193 25.10 5.86 -1.60
CA THR A 193 26.44 5.29 -1.80
C THR A 193 27.28 5.24 -0.53
N GLY A 194 26.87 5.94 0.53
CA GLY A 194 27.56 5.92 1.81
C GLY A 194 26.98 6.89 2.84
N TYR A 195 27.64 6.94 3.99
CA TYR A 195 27.35 7.87 5.08
C TYR A 195 28.63 8.55 5.55
N ASN A 196 28.67 9.87 5.44
CA ASN A 196 29.73 10.72 5.96
C ASN A 196 29.49 10.96 7.46
N ARG A 197 30.36 10.40 8.30
CA ARG A 197 30.24 10.49 9.77
C ARG A 197 30.59 11.87 10.32
N GLU A 198 31.48 12.60 9.67
CA GLU A 198 31.92 13.93 10.09
C GLU A 198 30.79 14.94 9.87
N HIS A 199 30.18 14.89 8.68
CA HIS A 199 29.11 15.81 8.29
C HIS A 199 27.71 15.31 8.71
N LYS A 200 27.61 14.07 9.21
CA LYS A 200 26.36 13.38 9.53
C LYS A 200 25.37 13.38 8.35
N ALA A 201 25.89 13.11 7.16
CA ALA A 201 25.16 13.21 5.91
C ALA A 201 25.21 11.91 5.11
N ILE A 202 24.14 11.59 4.40
CA ILE A 202 24.10 10.46 3.45
C ILE A 202 24.54 10.95 2.07
N MET A 203 25.34 10.13 1.39
CA MET A 203 25.83 10.42 0.05
C MET A 203 24.76 9.98 -0.97
N CYS A 204 24.21 10.94 -1.69
CA CYS A 204 23.16 10.72 -2.67
C CYS A 204 23.73 10.78 -4.09
N HIS A 205 23.58 9.67 -4.81
CA HIS A 205 23.99 9.51 -6.20
C HIS A 205 22.79 9.53 -7.15
N ASN A 206 22.97 10.15 -8.32
CA ASN A 206 22.02 10.13 -9.43
C ASN A 206 22.48 9.13 -10.48
N LEU A 207 21.61 8.20 -10.89
CA LEU A 207 21.94 7.27 -11.98
C LEU A 207 22.06 8.00 -13.33
N ASN A 208 21.25 9.04 -13.52
CA ASN A 208 21.32 9.86 -14.73
C ASN A 208 22.54 10.78 -14.65
N THR A 209 23.45 10.64 -15.62
CA THR A 209 24.75 11.34 -15.67
C THR A 209 24.69 12.68 -16.42
N SER A 210 23.50 13.14 -16.82
CA SER A 210 23.36 14.47 -17.44
C SER A 210 23.83 15.58 -16.48
N PRO A 211 24.46 16.67 -16.98
CA PRO A 211 25.13 17.68 -16.16
C PRO A 211 24.27 18.37 -15.10
N GLU A 212 22.95 18.42 -15.29
CA GLU A 212 21.97 18.96 -14.35
C GLU A 212 21.77 18.11 -13.09
N PHE A 213 22.18 16.83 -13.11
CA PHE A 213 22.06 15.91 -11.99
C PHE A 213 23.43 15.68 -11.35
N GLN A 214 23.72 16.46 -10.31
CA GLN A 214 24.95 16.32 -9.54
C GLN A 214 24.69 15.56 -8.24
N ASP A 215 25.64 14.72 -7.88
CA ASP A 215 25.67 14.05 -6.58
C ASP A 215 25.82 15.07 -5.46
N PHE A 216 25.25 14.76 -4.30
CA PHE A 216 25.27 15.66 -3.16
C PHE A 216 25.23 14.90 -1.84
N GLU A 217 25.67 15.58 -0.78
CA GLU A 217 25.46 15.12 0.58
C GLU A 217 24.13 15.67 1.12
N LEU A 218 23.35 14.81 1.77
CA LEU A 218 22.10 15.18 2.42
C LEU A 218 22.24 14.99 3.94
N PRO A 219 22.17 16.08 4.74
CA PRO A 219 22.19 15.97 6.20
C PRO A 219 21.07 15.06 6.70
N LEU A 220 21.39 14.11 7.57
CA LEU A 220 20.42 13.14 8.07
C LEU A 220 19.33 13.78 8.94
N ASP A 221 19.60 14.96 9.50
CA ASP A 221 18.65 15.76 10.27
C ASP A 221 17.52 16.33 9.39
N ASP A 222 17.79 16.60 8.10
CA ASP A 222 16.79 17.10 7.15
C ASP A 222 15.84 16.00 6.67
N VAL A 223 16.21 14.74 6.83
CA VAL A 223 15.42 13.59 6.39
C VAL A 223 14.37 13.26 7.46
N LEU A 224 13.09 13.29 7.12
CA LEU A 224 12.00 12.89 8.02
C LEU A 224 11.77 11.37 8.01
N GLN A 225 11.78 10.76 6.83
CA GLN A 225 11.59 9.31 6.64
C GLN A 225 12.44 8.78 5.48
N ILE A 226 12.80 7.50 5.55
CA ILE A 226 13.62 6.82 4.55
C ILE A 226 12.91 5.55 4.11
N PHE A 227 12.76 5.37 2.81
CA PHE A 227 12.15 4.17 2.23
C PHE A 227 13.10 3.51 1.24
N LYS A 228 13.49 2.26 1.51
CA LYS A 228 14.26 1.43 0.58
C LYS A 228 13.33 0.95 -0.54
N ILE A 229 13.70 1.23 -1.79
CA ILE A 229 12.89 0.81 -2.94
C ILE A 229 13.10 -0.70 -3.16
N VAL A 230 11.99 -1.43 -3.18
CA VAL A 230 11.98 -2.90 -3.37
C VAL A 230 11.30 -3.32 -4.65
N LYS A 231 10.46 -2.46 -5.23
CA LYS A 231 9.80 -2.71 -6.51
C LYS A 231 9.45 -1.39 -7.20
N LYS A 232 9.36 -1.41 -8.53
CA LYS A 232 8.90 -0.30 -9.35
C LYS A 232 7.92 -0.76 -10.41
N GLN A 233 7.05 0.15 -10.83
CA GLN A 233 6.12 0.00 -11.94
C GLN A 233 6.29 1.24 -12.82
N LEU A 234 6.51 1.00 -14.11
CA LEU A 234 6.72 2.02 -15.13
C LEU A 234 5.42 2.29 -15.89
#